data_AF-A0A971Q347-F1
#
_entry.id   AF-A0A971Q347-F1
#
_cell.length_a   1.000
_cell.length_b   1.000
_cell.length_c   1.000
_cell.angle_alpha   90.00
_cell.angle_beta   90.00
_cell.angle_gamma   90.00
#
_symmetry.space_group_name_H-M   'P 1'
#
loop_
_entity.id
_entity.type
_entity.pdbx_description
1 polymer ?
#
loop_
_entity_poly.entity_id
_entity_poly.type
_entity_poly.pdbx_seq_one_letter_code
_entity_poly.pdbx_strand_id
1 'polypeptide(L)' 'MAGGVGRGLVETALSALRETGIGKCHIMVFADNRAGSAFWRRIGWSLRDDLRFMSKMIEEPMLGLA' A
#
# COMPACT_ATOMS: atom_id res chain seq x y z
N MET A 1 1.71 13.44 -20.64
CA MET A 1 2.72 13.57 -19.56
C MET A 1 2.03 13.52 -18.18
N ALA A 2 1.56 12.35 -17.73
CA ALA A 2 0.79 12.21 -16.49
C ALA A 2 1.56 11.41 -15.40
N GLY A 3 2.86 11.69 -15.23
CA GLY A 3 3.79 10.76 -14.58
C GLY A 3 4.15 11.02 -13.11
N GLY A 4 3.48 11.93 -12.39
CA GLY A 4 3.99 12.43 -11.10
C GLY A 4 3.00 12.51 -9.93
N VAL A 5 1.69 12.52 -10.17
CA VAL A 5 0.68 12.81 -9.12
C VAL A 5 0.75 11.80 -7.97
N GLY A 6 0.81 10.50 -8.28
CA GLY A 6 0.89 9.46 -7.25
C GLY A 6 2.12 9.58 -6.36
N ARG A 7 3.27 9.95 -6.92
CA ARG A 7 4.49 10.19 -6.13
C ARG A 7 4.32 11.40 -5.22
N GLY A 8 3.78 12.50 -5.74
CA GLY A 8 3.54 13.71 -4.96
C GLY A 8 2.61 13.46 -3.77
N LEU A 9 1.51 12.74 -3.98
CA LEU A 9 0.58 12.37 -2.90
C LEU A 9 1.27 11.54 -1.80
N VAL A 10 2.11 10.56 -2.18
CA VAL A 10 2.85 9.74 -1.22
C VAL A 10 3.86 10.58 -0.43
N GLU A 11 4.62 11.45 -1.10
CA GLU A 11 5.61 12.30 -0.43
C GLU A 11 4.95 13.27 0.56
N THR A 12 3.82 13.87 0.20
CA THR A 12 3.03 14.71 1.12
C THR A 12 2.57 13.92 2.35
N ALA A 13 2.01 12.73 2.16
CA ALA A 13 1.56 11.90 3.28
C ALA A 13 2.72 11.46 4.19
N LEU A 14 3.86 11.07 3.62
CA LEU A 14 5.05 10.68 4.38
C LEU A 14 5.65 11.85 5.17
N SER A 15 5.62 13.09 4.63
CA SER A 15 6.06 14.27 5.38
C SER A 15 5.18 14.51 6.61
N ALA A 16 3.86 14.43 6.46
CA ALA A 16 2.94 14.58 7.58
C ALA A 16 3.13 13.50 8.66
N LEU A 17 3.36 12.24 8.27
CA LEU A 17 3.70 11.18 9.22
C LEU A 17 4.99 11.52 9.98
N ARG A 18 6.04 11.96 9.29
CA ARG A 18 7.30 12.35 9.92
C ARG A 18 7.15 13.52 10.89
N GLU A 19 6.37 14.55 10.53
CA GLU A 19 6.11 15.73 11.37
C GLU A 19 5.35 15.38 12.66
N THR A 20 4.58 14.29 12.65
CA THR A 20 3.89 13.75 13.84
C THR A 20 4.75 12.77 14.66
N GLY A 21 6.03 12.57 14.30
CA GLY A 21 6.95 11.69 14.99
C GLY A 21 6.87 10.22 14.58
N ILE A 22 6.16 9.89 13.50
CA ILE A 22 6.04 8.51 12.99
C ILE A 22 7.23 8.20 12.08
N GLY A 23 8.11 7.30 12.52
CA GLY A 23 9.32 6.92 11.78
C GLY A 23 9.16 5.74 10.81
N LYS A 24 8.03 5.03 10.82
CA LYS A 24 7.82 3.85 9.97
C LYS A 24 6.33 3.64 9.68
N CYS A 25 6.02 3.26 8.45
CA CYS A 25 4.70 2.84 8.02
C CYS A 25 4.79 1.67 7.03
N HIS A 26 3.66 1.03 6.77
CA HIS A 26 3.55 -0.13 5.88
C HIS A 26 2.36 0.05 4.95
N ILE A 27 2.46 -0.56 3.78
CA ILE A 27 1.38 -0.62 2.78
C ILE A 27 1.06 -2.08 2.48
N MET A 28 -0.17 -2.31 2.06
CA MET A 28 -0.61 -3.58 1.50
C MET A 28 -0.84 -3.39 0.01
N VAL A 29 -0.29 -4.30 -0.79
CA VAL A 29 -0.43 -4.31 -2.25
C VAL A 29 -0.90 -5.70 -2.63
N PHE A 30 -1.93 -5.80 -3.45
CA PHE A 30 -2.39 -7.08 -3.98
C PHE A 30 -1.23 -7.80 -4.69
N ALA A 31 -1.11 -9.11 -4.46
CA ALA A 31 0.01 -9.90 -4.95
C ALA A 31 0.11 -9.93 -6.48
N ASP A 32 -1.01 -9.80 -7.17
CA ASP A 32 -1.12 -9.77 -8.64
C ASP A 32 -1.03 -8.35 -9.24
N ASN A 33 -1.03 -7.30 -8.40
CA ASN A 33 -0.89 -5.91 -8.86
C ASN A 33 0.59 -5.57 -9.16
N ARG A 34 1.10 -6.11 -10.26
CA ARG A 34 2.49 -5.91 -10.72
C ARG A 34 2.85 -4.44 -10.92
N ALA A 35 1.94 -3.64 -11.49
CA ALA A 35 2.16 -2.23 -11.73
C ALA A 35 2.29 -1.44 -10.42
N GLY A 36 1.43 -1.74 -9.44
CA GLY A 36 1.49 -1.19 -8.09
C GLY A 36 2.80 -1.57 -7.38
N SER A 37 3.17 -2.85 -7.38
CA SER A 37 4.44 -3.29 -6.79
C SER A 37 5.64 -2.59 -7.42
N ALA A 38 5.66 -2.43 -8.74
CA ALA A 38 6.71 -1.70 -9.45
C ALA A 38 6.76 -0.21 -9.07
N PHE A 39 5.60 0.44 -8.95
CA PHE A 39 5.50 1.83 -8.49
C PHE A 39 6.14 2.01 -7.11
N TRP A 40 5.73 1.22 -6.12
CA TRP A 40 6.22 1.35 -4.74
C TRP A 40 7.72 1.07 -4.63
N ARG A 41 8.23 0.03 -5.30
CA ARG A 41 9.68 -0.25 -5.34
C ARG A 41 10.46 0.92 -5.95
N ARG A 42 9.96 1.50 -7.04
CA ARG A 42 10.59 2.65 -7.71
C ARG A 42 10.68 3.88 -6.82
N ILE A 43 9.73 4.08 -5.91
CA ILE A 43 9.73 5.22 -4.98
C ILE A 43 10.30 4.87 -3.59
N GLY A 44 11.13 3.83 -3.50
CA GLY A 44 11.95 3.55 -2.31
C GLY A 44 11.33 2.61 -1.27
N TRP A 45 10.16 2.02 -1.55
CA TRP A 45 9.56 1.04 -0.63
C TRP A 45 10.21 -0.34 -0.81
N SER A 46 10.36 -1.05 0.31
CA SER A 46 10.93 -2.39 0.36
C SER A 46 9.86 -3.44 0.70
N LEU A 47 9.95 -4.60 0.06
CA LEU A 47 9.12 -5.76 0.41
C LEU A 47 9.59 -6.32 1.77
N ARG A 48 8.64 -6.75 2.60
CA ARG A 48 8.90 -7.48 3.85
C ARG A 48 8.72 -8.98 3.59
N ASP A 49 9.81 -9.67 3.37
CA ASP A 49 9.87 -11.12 3.12
C ASP A 49 9.75 -11.96 4.41
N ASP A 50 10.00 -11.33 5.55
CA ASP A 50 9.84 -11.87 6.90
C ASP A 50 8.38 -11.88 7.39
N LEU A 51 7.47 -11.17 6.71
CA LEU A 51 6.06 -11.07 7.08
C LEU A 51 5.16 -11.86 6.12
N ARG A 52 4.02 -12.34 6.64
CA ARG A 52 2.92 -12.92 5.86
C ARG A 52 1.63 -12.18 6.22
N PHE A 53 0.92 -11.69 5.21
CA PHE A 53 -0.41 -11.11 5.40
C PHE A 53 -1.45 -12.22 5.28
N MET A 54 -2.27 -12.42 6.30
CA MET A 54 -3.24 -13.52 6.38
C MET A 54 -4.61 -12.96 6.76
N SER A 55 -5.65 -13.49 6.12
CA SER A 55 -7.04 -13.11 6.36
C SER A 55 -7.86 -14.38 6.62
N LYS A 56 -8.84 -14.30 7.53
CA LYS A 56 -9.85 -15.34 7.74
C LYS A 56 -11.22 -14.70 7.56
N MET A 57 -12.01 -15.22 6.62
CA MET A 57 -13.43 -14.87 6.57
C MET A 57 -14.14 -15.63 7.68
N ILE A 58 -14.88 -14.92 8.52
CA ILE A 58 -15.68 -15.50 9.61
C ILE A 58 -17.12 -15.75 9.13
N GLU A 59 -17.59 -14.94 8.19
CA GLU A 59 -18.87 -15.05 7.50
C GLU A 59 -18.65 -14.63 6.03
N GLU A 60 -19.30 -15.31 5.08
CA GLU A 60 -19.35 -14.81 3.69
C GLU A 60 -20.21 -13.55 3.65
N PRO A 61 -19.88 -12.55 2.80
CA PRO A 61 -20.88 -11.55 2.45
C PRO A 61 -22.10 -12.32 1.97
N MET A 62 -23.26 -12.14 2.59
CA MET A 62 -24.50 -12.71 2.07
C MET A 62 -24.61 -12.24 0.62
N LEU A 63 -24.30 -13.12 -0.34
CA LEU A 63 -24.52 -12.89 -1.76
C LEU A 63 -26.03 -12.94 -1.97
N GLY A 64 -26.68 -11.84 -1.62
CA GLY A 64 -28.09 -11.59 -1.82
C GLY A 64 -28.24 -10.22 -2.46
N LEU A 65 -28.55 -10.24 -3.75
CA LEU A 65 -28.93 -9.12 -4.62
C LEU A 65 -27.79 -8.43 -5.38
N ALA A 66 -27.36 -9.08 -6.47
CA ALA A 66 -27.29 -8.44 -7.79
C ALA A 66 -28.03 -9.35 -8.78
#